data_AF-A0A1C3TNH6-F1
#
_entry.id   AF-A0A1C3TNH6-F1
#
_cell.length_a   1.000
_cell.length_b   1.000
_cell.length_c   1.000
_cell.angle_alpha   90.00
_cell.angle_beta   90.00
_cell.angle_gamma   90.00
#
_symmetry.space_group_name_H-M   'P 1'
#
loop_
_entity.id
_entity.type
_entity.pdbx_description
1 polymer ?
#
loop_
_entity_poly.entity_id
_entity_poly.type
_entity_poly.pdbx_seq_one_letter_code
_entity_poly.pdbx_strand_id
1 'polypeptide(L)' 'MNLDEYKAIQPRIAELQRTALEFAELGESKVSRLLLTACLAAQRIKPTKLVTVDPATDVGTAPKKGKGA' A
#
# COMPACT_ATOMS: atom_id res chain seq x y z
N MET A 1 3.29 0.17 -3.32
CA MET A 1 3.79 -0.26 -2.01
C MET A 1 4.12 -1.73 -2.07
N ASN A 2 5.37 -2.09 -1.82
CA ASN A 2 5.77 -3.49 -1.74
C ASN A 2 5.26 -4.11 -0.42
N LEU A 3 5.41 -5.43 -0.26
CA LEU A 3 4.87 -6.14 0.91
C LEU A 3 5.57 -5.72 2.22
N ASP A 4 6.85 -5.39 2.16
CA ASP A 4 7.65 -5.05 3.34
C ASP A 4 7.30 -3.65 3.85
N GLU A 5 7.16 -2.68 2.95
CA GLU A 5 6.61 -1.35 3.22
C GLU A 5 5.18 -1.44 3.78
N TYR A 6 4.35 -2.30 3.19
CA TYR A 6 2.97 -2.52 3.67
C TYR A 6 2.95 -3.06 5.10
N LYS A 7 3.86 -3.97 5.45
CA LYS A 7 3.98 -4.49 6.82
C LYS A 7 4.54 -3.45 7.77
N ALA A 8 5.55 -2.68 7.34
CA ALA A 8 6.20 -1.66 8.16
C ALA A 8 5.26 -0.51 8.56
N ILE A 9 4.25 -0.20 7.73
CA ILE A 9 3.31 0.88 8.02
C ILE A 9 2.15 0.48 8.95
N GLN A 10 1.81 -0.82 9.07
CA GLN A 10 0.68 -1.25 9.92
C GLN A 10 0.82 -0.85 11.41
N PRO A 11 1.98 -1.02 12.07
CA PRO A 11 2.15 -0.59 13.45
C PRO A 11 1.95 0.91 13.63
N ARG A 12 2.42 1.71 12.66
CA ARG A 12 2.27 3.18 12.67
C ARG A 12 0.81 3.61 12.53
N ILE A 13 0.03 2.92 11.72
CA ILE A 13 -1.42 3.15 11.61
C ILE A 13 -2.09 2.89 12.97
N ALA A 14 -1.73 1.80 13.65
CA ALA A 14 -2.29 1.47 14.97
C ALA A 14 -1.92 2.51 16.04
N GLU A 15 -0.68 3.03 16.03
CA GLU A 15 -0.26 4.15 16.88
C GLU A 15 -1.11 5.40 16.62
N LEU A 16 -1.27 5.79 15.35
CA LEU A 16 -2.07 6.96 14.97
C LEU A 16 -3.55 6.83 15.35
N GLN A 17 -4.11 5.62 15.30
CA GLN A 17 -5.47 5.36 15.76
C GLN A 17 -5.62 5.58 17.28
N ARG A 18 -4.61 5.20 18.08
CA ARG A 18 -4.61 5.47 19.54
C ARG A 18 -4.52 6.97 19.82
N THR A 19 -3.59 7.67 19.15
CA THR A 19 -3.48 9.13 19.27
C THR A 19 -4.77 9.84 18.84
N ALA A 20 -5.47 9.33 17.83
CA ALA A 20 -6.78 9.88 17.45
C ALA A 20 -7.84 9.72 18.55
N LEU A 21 -7.79 8.65 19.35
CA LEU A 21 -8.66 8.48 20.51
C LEU A 21 -8.29 9.46 21.64
N GLU A 22 -6.99 9.65 21.91
CA GLU A 22 -6.52 10.66 22.87
C GLU A 22 -7.03 12.06 22.51
N PHE A 23 -6.97 12.44 21.23
CA PHE A 23 -7.57 13.71 20.76
C PHE A 23 -9.08 13.76 20.95
N ALA A 24 -9.80 12.63 20.79
CA ALA A 24 -11.24 12.59 21.03
C ALA A 24 -11.56 12.82 22.52
N GLU A 25 -10.79 12.22 23.42
CA GLU A 25 -10.93 12.37 24.87
C GLU A 25 -10.66 13.80 25.35
N LEU A 26 -9.76 14.52 24.68
CA LEU A 26 -9.48 15.94 24.92
C LEU A 26 -10.54 16.89 24.32
N GLY A 27 -11.57 16.38 23.64
CA GLY A 27 -12.61 17.19 23.00
C GLY A 27 -12.27 17.66 21.57
N GLU A 28 -11.09 17.32 21.05
CA GLU A 28 -10.61 17.66 19.70
C GLU A 28 -11.19 16.72 18.63
N SER A 29 -12.52 16.64 18.57
CA SER A 29 -13.25 15.69 17.73
C SER A 29 -13.01 15.85 16.22
N LYS A 30 -12.59 17.04 15.76
CA LYS A 30 -12.28 17.29 14.34
C LYS A 30 -10.94 16.67 13.96
N VAL A 31 -9.93 16.84 14.81
CA VAL A 31 -8.59 16.28 14.61
C VAL A 31 -8.63 14.76 14.67
N SER A 32 -9.33 14.21 15.69
CA SER A 32 -9.56 12.77 15.81
C SER A 32 -10.19 12.17 14.54
N ARG A 33 -11.26 12.78 14.02
CA ARG A 33 -11.92 12.32 12.78
C ARG A 33 -11.01 12.38 11.56
N LEU A 34 -10.20 13.43 11.42
CA LEU A 34 -9.24 13.55 10.32
C LEU A 34 -8.19 12.44 10.37
N LEU A 35 -7.63 12.17 11.57
CA LEU A 35 -6.66 11.10 11.78
C LEU A 35 -7.27 9.73 11.48
N LEU A 36 -8.46 9.43 12.01
CA LEU A 36 -9.14 8.15 11.75
C LEU A 36 -9.45 7.95 10.26
N THR A 37 -9.86 9.02 9.56
CA THR A 37 -10.13 8.98 8.12
C THR A 37 -8.85 8.68 7.32
N ALA A 38 -7.74 9.32 7.66
CA ALA A 38 -6.44 9.05 7.05
C ALA A 38 -5.96 7.62 7.31
N CYS A 39 -6.10 7.12 8.54
CA CYS A 39 -5.78 5.73 8.89
C CYS A 39 -6.61 4.73 8.08
N LEU A 40 -7.92 4.97 7.94
CA LEU A 40 -8.79 4.12 7.13
C LEU A 40 -8.40 4.15 5.65
N ALA A 41 -8.05 5.32 5.10
CA ALA A 41 -7.57 5.42 3.74
C ALA A 41 -6.26 4.63 3.53
N ALA A 42 -5.31 4.74 4.48
CA ALA A 42 -4.04 4.01 4.44
C ALA A 42 -4.24 2.49 4.52
N GLN A 43 -5.16 2.00 5.36
CA GLN A 43 -5.49 0.57 5.47
C GLN A 43 -6.05 -0.03 4.17
N ARG A 44 -6.66 0.78 3.30
CA ARG A 44 -7.22 0.33 2.02
C ARG A 44 -6.17 0.20 0.92
N ILE A 45 -4.94 0.69 1.14
CA ILE A 45 -3.84 0.57 0.19
C ILE A 45 -3.37 -0.88 0.15
N LYS A 46 -3.65 -1.59 -0.93
CA LYS A 46 -3.19 -2.97 -1.10
C LYS A 46 -1.71 -3.02 -1.51
N PRO A 47 -0.93 -4.00 -1.03
CA PRO A 47 0.42 -4.21 -1.54
C PRO A 47 0.34 -4.61 -3.02
N THR A 48 1.18 -3.99 -3.84
CA THR A 48 1.35 -4.39 -5.24
C THR A 48 2.34 -5.54 -5.26
N LYS A 49 1.97 -6.68 -5.88
CA LYS A 49 2.97 -7.72 -6.17
C LYS A 49 4.03 -7.07 -7.06
N LEU A 50 5.27 -7.02 -6.57
CA LEU A 50 6.41 -6.71 -7.41
C LEU A 50 6.49 -7.83 -8.46
N VAL A 51 6.15 -7.51 -9.71
CA VAL A 51 6.56 -8.34 -10.84
C VAL A 51 8.05 -8.07 -10.98
N THR A 52 8.87 -8.94 -10.40
CA THR A 52 10.29 -9.02 -10.75
C THR A 52 10.35 -9.33 -12.24
N VAL A 53 10.58 -8.32 -13.08
CA VAL A 53 11.02 -8.55 -14.45
C VAL A 53 12.43 -9.11 -14.28
N ASP A 54 12.58 -10.41 -14.51
CA ASP A 54 13.87 -11.08 -14.49
C ASP A 54 14.72 -10.49 -15.63
N PRO A 55 15.81 -9.76 -15.35
CA PRO A 55 16.65 -9.16 -16.39
C PRO A 55 17.34 -10.22 -17.26
N ALA A 56 17.24 -11.52 -16.92
CA ALA A 56 17.81 -12.60 -17.71
C ALA A 56 17.00 -13.00 -18.96
N THR A 57 15.84 -12.39 -19.22
CA THR A 57 14.98 -12.79 -20.37
C THR A 57 15.01 -11.83 -21.56
N ASP A 58 15.97 -10.89 -21.61
CA ASP A 58 16.13 -9.97 -22.74
C ASP A 58 17.33 -10.35 -23.64
N VAL A 59 17.46 -11.65 -23.94
CA VAL A 59 18.25 -12.14 -25.08
C VAL A 59 17.41 -13.19 -25.80
N GLY A 60 16.61 -12.76 -26.77
CA GLY A 60 15.97 -13.68 -27.72
C GLY A 60 14.47 -13.50 -27.93
N THR A 61 13.98 -12.28 -28.11
CA THR A 61 12.68 -12.05 -28.77
C THR A 61 12.81 -12.37 -30.27
N ALA A 62 12.75 -13.65 -30.62
CA ALA A 62 12.36 -14.05 -31.97
C ALA A 62 10.89 -13.62 -32.19
N PRO A 63 10.55 -12.92 -33.29
CA PRO A 63 9.19 -12.49 -33.51
C PRO A 63 8.33 -13.70 -33.90
N LYS A 64 7.32 -14.04 -33.09
CA LYS A 64 6.26 -14.97 -33.47
C LYS A 64 5.41 -14.34 -34.57
N LYS A 65 5.78 -14.60 -35.83
CA LYS A 65 4.92 -14.37 -37.00
C LYS A 65 3.97 -15.56 -37.14
N GLY A 66 2.73 -15.39 -36.71
CA GLY A 66 1.64 -16.28 -37.10
C GLY A 66 1.16 -15.96 -38.52
N LYS A 67 0.94 -16.98 -39.34
CA LYS A 67 -0.27 -17.21 -40.16
C LYS A 67 -0.09 -18.50 -40.97
N GLY A 68 -1.09 -19.37 -40.89
CA GLY A 68 -1.14 -20.64 -41.61
C GLY A 68 -1.27 -20.50 -43.12
N ALA A 69 -1.02 -21.63 -43.78
CA ALA A 69 -1.44 -21.99 -45.13
C ALA A 69 -1.81 -23.47 -45.09
#